data_AF-A0A821NI51-F1
#
_entry.id   AF-A0A821NI51-F1
#
_cell.length_a   1.000
_cell.length_b   1.000
_cell.length_c   1.000
_cell.angle_alpha   90.00
_cell.angle_beta   90.00
_cell.angle_gamma   90.00
#
_symmetry.space_group_name_H-M   'P 1'
#
loop_
_entity.id
_entity.type
_entity.pdbx_description
1 polymer ?
#
loop_
_entity_poly.entity_id
_entity_poly.type
_entity_poly.pdbx_seq_one_letter_code
_entity_poly.pdbx_strand_id
1 'polypeptide(L)'
;MLIIPARILTPPEIKYKSSQDDQRDVIERVQIGKWYLNNHFNKAREIRAWALVLVSQKEPDARQVGLARDFASKIPQAMSKYGIRFNSAAIEKSDAAVPDIILARMNELKMLGCE
;
A
#
# COMPACT_ATOMS: atom_id res chain seq x y z
N MET A 1 6.52 -1.57 -48.64
CA MET A 1 6.10 -1.83 -47.25
C MET A 1 6.02 -3.35 -47.08
N LEU A 2 6.85 -3.94 -46.21
CA LEU A 2 6.84 -5.37 -45.94
C LEU A 2 5.75 -5.68 -44.90
N ILE A 3 4.82 -6.58 -45.22
CA ILE A 3 3.81 -7.04 -44.27
C ILE A 3 4.39 -8.24 -43.53
N ILE A 4 4.63 -8.08 -42.23
CA ILE A 4 5.12 -9.15 -41.36
C ILE A 4 3.94 -9.70 -40.56
N PRO A 5 3.63 -10.99 -40.64
CA PRO A 5 2.58 -11.58 -39.81
C PRO A 5 3.03 -11.59 -38.35
N ALA A 6 2.26 -10.92 -37.49
CA ALA A 6 2.44 -10.94 -36.04
C ALA A 6 1.30 -11.72 -35.39
N ARG A 7 1.58 -12.35 -34.23
CA ARG A 7 0.58 -13.03 -33.40
C ARG A 7 0.45 -12.30 -32.07
N ILE A 8 -0.78 -12.01 -31.66
CA ILE A 8 -1.08 -11.50 -30.33
C ILE A 8 -1.39 -12.70 -29.43
N LEU A 9 -0.61 -12.87 -28.38
CA LEU A 9 -0.86 -13.92 -27.39
C LEU A 9 -2.07 -13.56 -26.53
N THR A 10 -2.85 -14.56 -26.15
CA THR A 10 -3.94 -14.39 -25.19
C THR A 10 -3.37 -13.93 -23.85
N PRO A 11 -3.97 -12.93 -23.21
CA PRO A 11 -3.50 -12.45 -21.92
C PRO A 11 -3.68 -13.53 -20.83
N PRO A 12 -2.79 -13.58 -19.83
CA PRO A 12 -2.89 -14.55 -18.75
C PRO A 12 -4.07 -14.22 -17.82
N GLU A 13 -4.54 -15.24 -17.12
CA GLU A 13 -5.46 -15.10 -16.01
C GLU A 13 -4.70 -14.75 -14.73
N ILE A 14 -5.21 -13.78 -13.96
CA ILE A 14 -4.63 -13.42 -12.66
C ILE A 14 -5.55 -13.94 -11.56
N LYS A 15 -4.97 -14.65 -10.59
CA LYS A 15 -5.70 -15.23 -9.46
C LYS A 15 -5.54 -14.36 -8.22
N TYR A 16 -6.65 -14.08 -7.56
CA TYR A 16 -6.76 -13.36 -6.29
C TYR A 16 -7.67 -14.12 -5.32
N LYS A 17 -7.68 -13.72 -4.03
CA LYS A 17 -8.70 -14.17 -3.07
C LYS A 17 -9.95 -13.32 -3.18
N SER A 18 -11.12 -13.91 -3.04
CA SER A 18 -12.37 -13.15 -3.05
C SER A 18 -12.40 -12.16 -1.90
N SER A 19 -12.87 -10.95 -2.17
CA SER A 19 -13.13 -9.95 -1.12
C SER A 19 -14.32 -10.32 -0.21
N GLN A 20 -15.14 -11.28 -0.62
CA GLN A 20 -16.29 -11.77 0.15
C GLN A 20 -15.96 -13.00 1.00
N ASP A 21 -14.99 -13.81 0.56
CA ASP A 21 -14.59 -15.06 1.20
C ASP A 21 -13.12 -15.36 0.91
N ASP A 22 -12.26 -15.21 1.92
CA ASP A 22 -10.81 -15.45 1.84
C ASP A 22 -10.45 -16.90 1.43
N GLN A 23 -11.38 -17.86 1.50
CA GLN A 23 -11.15 -19.23 1.06
C GLN A 23 -11.38 -19.42 -0.44
N ARG A 24 -12.11 -18.51 -1.09
CA ARG A 24 -12.48 -18.63 -2.49
C ARG A 24 -11.49 -17.89 -3.40
N ASP A 25 -11.03 -18.56 -4.45
CA ASP A 25 -10.22 -17.93 -5.49
C ASP A 25 -11.12 -17.26 -6.55
N VAL A 26 -10.69 -16.08 -7.01
CA VAL A 26 -11.32 -15.31 -8.09
C VAL A 26 -10.30 -15.05 -9.19
N ILE A 27 -10.74 -15.21 -10.44
CA ILE A 27 -9.93 -14.91 -11.61
C ILE A 27 -10.29 -13.51 -12.11
N GLU A 28 -9.31 -12.61 -12.14
CA GLU A 28 -9.41 -11.32 -12.80
C GLU A 28 -8.87 -11.44 -14.23
N ARG A 29 -9.68 -11.00 -15.19
CA ARG A 29 -9.32 -11.02 -16.61
C ARG A 29 -8.49 -9.79 -16.97
N VAL A 30 -7.34 -10.02 -17.57
CA VAL A 30 -6.46 -8.96 -18.07
C VAL A 30 -6.93 -8.51 -19.45
N GLN A 31 -7.19 -7.21 -19.61
CA GLN A 31 -7.46 -6.60 -20.91
C GLN A 31 -6.16 -5.95 -21.42
N ILE A 32 -5.47 -6.65 -22.33
CA ILE A 32 -4.28 -6.13 -23.06
C ILE A 32 -3.31 -5.37 -22.13
N GLY A 33 -2.69 -6.09 -21.20
CA GLY A 33 -1.71 -5.53 -20.27
C GLY A 33 -2.29 -4.63 -19.16
N LYS A 34 -3.61 -4.44 -19.09
CA LYS A 34 -4.29 -3.67 -18.04
C LYS A 34 -5.24 -4.56 -17.23
N TRP A 35 -5.20 -4.41 -15.92
CA TRP A 35 -6.18 -4.98 -14.99
C TRP A 35 -6.29 -4.10 -13.75
N TYR A 36 -7.36 -4.29 -12.98
CA TYR A 36 -7.66 -3.53 -11.76
C TYR A 36 -7.76 -4.47 -10.59
N LEU A 37 -7.07 -4.17 -9.50
CA LEU A 37 -7.20 -4.92 -8.26
C LEU A 37 -8.57 -4.64 -7.61
N ASN A 38 -9.49 -5.59 -7.69
CA ASN A 38 -10.81 -5.49 -7.04
C ASN A 38 -10.99 -6.50 -5.89
N ASN A 39 -10.04 -7.41 -5.75
CA ASN A 39 -10.06 -8.55 -4.86
C ASN A 39 -8.88 -8.53 -3.87
N HIS A 40 -8.85 -9.47 -2.93
CA HIS A 40 -7.80 -9.61 -1.94
C HIS A 40 -6.53 -10.19 -2.57
N PHE A 41 -5.36 -9.74 -2.09
CA PHE A 41 -4.10 -10.41 -2.42
C PHE A 41 -4.14 -11.88 -2.00
N ASN A 42 -3.46 -12.74 -2.75
CA ASN A 42 -3.41 -14.19 -2.46
C ASN A 42 -2.84 -14.52 -1.06
N LYS A 43 -2.00 -13.63 -0.53
CA LYS A 43 -1.48 -13.69 0.82
C LYS A 43 -2.02 -12.48 1.56
N ALA A 44 -2.89 -12.71 2.53
CA ALA A 44 -3.29 -11.69 3.48
C ALA A 44 -2.03 -11.19 4.22
N ARG A 45 -1.89 -9.87 4.33
CA ARG A 45 -0.78 -9.25 5.07
C ARG A 45 -1.34 -8.58 6.32
N GLU A 46 -0.84 -9.00 7.46
CA GLU A 46 -1.13 -8.35 8.74
C GLU A 46 0.01 -7.40 9.09
N ILE A 47 -0.32 -6.11 9.20
CA ILE A 47 0.60 -5.06 9.62
C ILE A 47 0.41 -4.88 11.11
N ARG A 48 1.37 -5.39 11.89
CA ARG A 48 1.33 -5.36 13.35
C ARG A 48 1.70 -4.01 13.93
N ALA A 49 2.64 -3.32 13.30
CA ALA A 49 3.09 -1.98 13.68
C ALA A 49 3.42 -1.20 12.41
N TRP A 50 3.09 0.08 12.41
CA TRP A 50 3.36 1.00 11.30
C TRP A 50 3.43 2.42 11.80
N ALA A 51 4.03 3.30 10.99
CA ALA A 51 4.23 4.69 11.33
C ALA A 51 3.88 5.61 10.16
N LEU A 52 3.40 6.81 10.51
CA LEU A 52 3.27 7.90 9.56
C LEU A 52 4.35 8.93 9.89
N VAL A 53 5.26 9.13 8.94
CA VAL A 53 6.36 10.09 9.05
C VAL A 53 6.11 11.25 8.11
N LEU A 54 5.97 12.44 8.68
CA LEU A 54 5.88 13.68 7.90
C LEU A 54 7.28 14.25 7.71
N VAL A 55 7.72 14.30 6.45
CA VAL A 55 9.04 14.78 6.05
C VAL A 55 8.85 16.04 5.21
N SER A 56 9.27 17.19 5.73
CA SER A 56 9.20 18.49 5.05
C SER A 56 10.44 19.33 5.29
N GLN A 57 10.86 20.13 4.30
CA GLN A 57 11.99 21.08 4.44
C GLN A 57 11.75 22.16 5.52
N LYS A 58 10.49 22.37 5.90
CA LYS A 58 10.05 23.26 6.99
C LYS A 58 9.15 22.48 7.94
N GLU A 59 9.02 22.93 9.18
CA GLU A 59 8.08 22.32 10.13
C GLU A 59 6.67 22.25 9.54
N PRO A 60 5.99 21.09 9.60
CA PRO A 60 4.66 20.94 9.04
C PRO A 60 3.66 21.86 9.76
N ASP A 61 2.81 22.54 9.00
CA ASP A 61 1.74 23.34 9.59
C ASP A 61 0.59 22.47 10.13
N ALA A 62 -0.30 23.08 10.93
CA ALA A 62 -1.41 22.37 11.56
C ALA A 62 -2.35 21.72 10.54
N ARG A 63 -2.46 22.26 9.32
CA ARG A 63 -3.30 21.70 8.25
C ARG A 63 -2.65 20.43 7.68
N GLN A 64 -1.34 20.44 7.45
CA GLN A 64 -0.59 19.29 7.00
C GLN A 64 -0.64 18.15 8.02
N VAL A 65 -0.49 18.47 9.31
CA VAL A 65 -0.68 17.50 10.40
C VAL A 65 -2.11 16.96 10.41
N GLY A 66 -3.12 17.82 10.22
CA GLY A 66 -4.52 17.40 10.12
C GLY A 66 -4.79 16.42 8.97
N LEU A 67 -4.25 16.70 7.79
CA LEU A 67 -4.36 15.83 6.62
C LEU A 67 -3.66 14.48 6.83
N ALA A 68 -2.50 14.51 7.49
CA ALA A 68 -1.75 13.31 7.84
C ALA A 68 -2.55 12.39 8.77
N ARG A 69 -3.18 12.95 9.79
CA ARG A 69 -4.04 12.21 10.72
C ARG A 69 -5.28 11.64 10.04
N ASP A 70 -5.92 12.43 9.19
CA ASP A 70 -7.06 11.97 8.41
C ASP A 70 -6.68 10.78 7.51
N PHE A 71 -5.53 10.89 6.82
CA PHE A 71 -4.96 9.78 6.05
C PHE A 71 -4.68 8.56 6.93
N ALA A 72 -4.03 8.72 8.08
CA ALA A 72 -3.71 7.64 9.00
C ALA A 72 -4.96 6.88 9.46
N SER A 73 -6.05 7.61 9.72
CA SER A 73 -7.32 7.02 10.13
C SER A 73 -8.04 6.24 9.02
N LYS A 74 -7.89 6.66 7.76
CA LYS A 74 -8.63 6.11 6.61
C LYS A 74 -7.91 4.98 5.90
N ILE A 75 -6.58 4.97 5.91
CA ILE A 75 -5.77 3.95 5.23
C ILE A 75 -6.10 2.51 5.64
N PRO A 76 -6.23 2.17 6.94
CA PRO A 76 -6.58 0.82 7.35
C PRO A 76 -7.86 0.30 6.70
N GLN A 77 -8.88 1.16 6.62
CA GLN A 77 -10.14 0.82 5.98
C GLN A 77 -10.01 0.72 4.45
N ALA A 78 -9.25 1.61 3.82
CA ALA A 78 -9.04 1.57 2.37
C ALA A 78 -8.27 0.30 1.94
N MET A 79 -7.34 -0.15 2.77
CA MET A 79 -6.46 -1.29 2.49
C MET A 79 -7.08 -2.63 2.87
N SER A 80 -8.07 -2.65 3.78
CA SER A 80 -8.80 -3.88 4.14
C SER A 80 -9.50 -4.51 2.94
N LYS A 81 -9.97 -3.69 1.98
CA LYS A 81 -10.53 -4.14 0.68
C LYS A 81 -9.56 -5.01 -0.12
N TYR A 82 -8.27 -4.97 0.17
CA TYR A 82 -7.23 -5.75 -0.51
C TYR A 82 -6.68 -6.89 0.35
N GLY A 83 -7.30 -7.19 1.50
CA GLY A 83 -6.84 -8.22 2.42
C GLY A 83 -5.62 -7.80 3.26
N ILE A 84 -5.36 -6.49 3.38
CA ILE A 84 -4.30 -5.95 4.24
C ILE A 84 -4.94 -5.43 5.52
N ARG A 85 -4.57 -6.03 6.64
CA ARG A 85 -5.14 -5.73 7.96
C ARG A 85 -4.11 -5.02 8.82
N PHE A 86 -4.49 -3.87 9.39
CA PHE A 86 -3.65 -3.12 10.32
C PHE A 86 -4.13 -3.43 11.74
N ASN A 87 -3.26 -4.03 12.55
CA ASN A 87 -3.55 -4.44 13.91
C ASN A 87 -3.07 -3.43 14.97
N SER A 88 -2.60 -2.25 14.53
CA SER A 88 -2.23 -1.14 15.40
C SER A 88 -2.68 0.20 14.85
N ALA A 89 -2.80 1.18 15.75
CA ALA A 89 -2.80 2.59 15.35
C ALA A 89 -1.45 2.97 14.72
N ALA A 90 -1.46 4.03 13.91
CA ALA A 90 -0.24 4.60 13.37
C ALA A 90 0.60 5.21 14.50
N ILE A 91 1.90 4.95 14.49
CA ILE A 91 2.86 5.72 15.27
C ILE A 91 3.12 7.03 14.52
N GLU A 92 2.66 8.15 15.06
CA GLU A 92 2.90 9.48 14.48
C GLU A 92 4.28 10.01 14.87
N LYS A 93 5.09 10.37 13.87
CA LYS A 93 6.38 11.06 14.07
C LYS A 93 6.49 12.22 13.08
N SER A 94 6.73 13.43 13.58
CA SER A 94 6.89 14.64 12.78
C SER A 94 8.21 15.33 13.12
N ASP A 95 9.08 15.52 12.14
CA ASP A 95 10.34 16.25 12.30
C ASP A 95 10.69 17.04 11.03
N ALA A 96 11.66 17.95 11.12
CA ALA A 96 12.24 18.59 9.95
C ALA A 96 12.99 17.57 9.07
N ALA A 97 12.85 17.69 7.74
CA ALA A 97 13.50 16.84 6.74
C ALA A 97 15.00 17.17 6.61
N VAL A 98 15.81 16.64 7.51
CA VAL A 98 17.25 16.50 7.30
C VAL A 98 17.56 15.03 7.05
N PRO A 99 18.34 14.65 6.01
CA PRO A 99 18.61 13.25 5.66
C PRO A 99 19.03 12.37 6.84
N ASP A 100 19.87 12.89 7.74
CA ASP A 100 20.35 12.17 8.93
C ASP A 100 19.22 11.87 9.93
N ILE A 101 18.29 12.83 10.09
CA ILE A 101 17.11 12.69 10.95
C ILE A 101 16.16 11.63 10.37
N ILE A 102 15.98 11.61 9.04
CA ILE A 102 15.14 10.61 8.37
C ILE A 102 15.73 9.20 8.57
N LEU A 103 17.04 9.03 8.35
CA LEU A 103 17.74 7.75 8.54
C LEU A 103 17.66 7.28 10.01
N ALA A 104 17.91 8.17 10.96
CA ALA A 104 17.78 7.86 12.39
C ALA A 104 16.35 7.41 12.73
N ARG A 105 15.34 8.10 12.19
CA ARG A 105 13.93 7.77 12.42
C ARG A 105 13.52 6.45 11.79
N MET A 106 13.97 6.17 10.56
CA MET A 106 13.74 4.86 9.93
C MET A 106 14.36 3.71 10.74
N ASN A 107 15.55 3.92 11.30
CA ASN A 107 16.20 2.94 12.17
C ASN A 107 15.44 2.73 13.49
N GLU A 108 14.97 3.80 14.13
CA GLU A 108 14.11 3.72 15.33
C GLU A 108 12.83 2.94 15.05
N LEU A 109 12.14 3.25 13.94
CA LEU A 109 10.91 2.57 13.56
C LEU A 109 11.12 1.09 13.25
N LYS A 110 12.25 0.74 12.63
CA LYS A 110 12.65 -0.65 12.41
C LYS A 110 12.86 -1.41 13.73
N MET A 111 13.49 -0.75 14.72
CA MET A 111 13.66 -1.33 16.06
C MET A 111 12.33 -1.52 16.79
N LEU A 112 11.33 -0.70 16.51
CA LEU A 112 9.95 -0.84 17.02
C LEU A 112 9.13 -1.91 16.28
N GLY A 113 9.72 -2.59 15.29
CA GLY A 113 9.06 -3.64 14.53
C GLY A 113 8.05 -3.12 13.50
N CYS A 114 8.16 -1.85 13.08
CA CYS A 114 7.38 -1.34 11.95
C CYS A 114 7.88 -1.95 10.64
N GLU A 115 6.96 -2.47 9.82
CA GLU A 115 7.23 -3.11 8.52
C GLU A 115 6.68 -2.33 7.31
#